data_AF-A0A1Q7S031-F1
#
_entry.id   AF-A0A1Q7S031-F1
#
_cell.length_a   1.000
_cell.length_b   1.000
_cell.length_c   1.000
_cell.angle_alpha   90.00
_cell.angle_beta   90.00
_cell.angle_gamma   90.00
#
_symmetry.space_group_name_H-M   'P 1'
#
loop_
_entity.id
_entity.type
_entity.pdbx_description
1 polymer ?
#
loop_
_entity_poly.entity_id
_entity_poly.type
_entity_poly.pdbx_seq_one_letter_code
_entity_poly.pdbx_strand_id
1 'polypeptide(L)'
;MSVRLLTAALALGLGVVGRAVAAPPDDRILPVDQYTSEKARTLARKYAPALRDLNAGIYHCLPWLEVPKESIGFFRPKHLVPSKDDRYLSLRIYVDQETSPQFASLKMDGRAAAMFSRYVGPMLRRMTQRAELVTDSLVDGFTVIVDWLKPTSQPGTQPVRETIAVFADRPTVAAYIAGGVKLRDLGARASVFGFDGETPLGRLSIQAWEDDFVKTFQIANYRLEPGVTCR
;
A
#
# COMPACT_ATOMS: atom_id res chain seq x y z
N MET A 1 31.66 68.39 -16.89
CA MET A 1 30.59 67.53 -16.33
C MET A 1 29.79 66.92 -17.48
N SER A 2 29.91 65.60 -17.66
CA SER A 2 28.93 64.66 -18.25
C SER A 2 29.68 63.47 -18.84
N VAL A 3 29.92 62.45 -18.02
CA VAL A 3 30.44 61.15 -18.45
C VAL A 3 29.24 60.29 -18.83
N ARG A 4 29.14 59.90 -20.12
CA ARG A 4 28.17 58.90 -20.60
C ARG A 4 28.73 57.52 -20.33
N LEU A 5 28.14 56.79 -19.37
CA LEU A 5 28.42 55.38 -19.14
C LEU A 5 27.44 54.53 -19.95
N LEU A 6 27.99 53.73 -20.87
CA LEU A 6 27.31 52.63 -21.54
C LEU A 6 27.14 51.46 -20.55
N THR A 7 25.91 51.05 -20.28
CA THR A 7 25.60 49.79 -19.58
C THR A 7 25.24 48.71 -20.58
N ALA A 8 26.10 47.70 -20.69
CA ALA A 8 25.89 46.49 -21.46
C ALA A 8 24.84 45.58 -20.79
N ALA A 9 23.92 45.03 -21.60
CA ALA A 9 22.92 44.08 -21.15
C ALA A 9 23.52 42.67 -21.06
N LEU A 10 23.61 42.11 -19.84
CA LEU A 10 23.90 40.70 -19.62
C LEU A 10 22.59 39.90 -19.76
N ALA A 11 22.44 39.17 -20.87
CA ALA A 11 21.36 38.19 -21.03
C ALA A 11 21.72 36.91 -20.25
N LEU A 12 21.14 36.76 -19.06
CA LEU A 12 21.17 35.51 -18.30
C LEU A 12 20.27 34.48 -18.99
N GLY A 13 20.90 33.55 -19.71
CA GLY A 13 20.25 32.34 -20.20
C GLY A 13 19.83 31.45 -19.04
N LEU A 14 18.57 31.57 -18.61
CA LEU A 14 17.93 30.61 -17.72
C LEU A 14 17.74 29.30 -18.48
N GLY A 15 18.73 28.41 -18.36
CA GLY A 15 18.59 27.02 -18.76
C GLY A 15 17.41 26.40 -18.02
N VAL A 16 16.51 25.77 -18.79
CA VAL A 16 15.39 25.00 -18.26
C VAL A 16 15.99 23.85 -17.43
N VAL A 17 16.04 24.03 -16.11
CA VAL A 17 16.24 22.90 -15.20
C VAL A 17 14.95 22.09 -15.26
N GLY A 18 14.92 21.09 -16.15
CA GLY A 18 13.89 20.07 -16.10
C GLY A 18 13.88 19.52 -14.68
N ARG A 19 12.75 19.70 -13.97
CA ARG A 19 12.60 19.14 -12.63
C ARG A 19 12.83 17.64 -12.74
N ALA A 20 13.92 17.16 -12.13
CA ALA A 20 14.15 15.75 -11.98
C ALA A 20 12.95 15.16 -11.23
N VAL A 21 12.22 14.31 -11.93
CA VAL A 21 11.09 13.56 -11.41
C VAL A 21 11.61 12.60 -10.35
N ALA A 22 11.03 12.63 -9.15
CA ALA A 22 11.36 11.66 -8.10
C ALA A 22 10.69 10.32 -8.44
N ALA A 23 11.45 9.39 -9.00
CA ALA A 23 10.96 8.03 -9.27
C ALA A 23 10.60 7.31 -7.94
N PRO A 24 9.60 6.41 -7.95
CA PRO A 24 9.29 5.59 -6.79
C PRO A 24 10.54 4.80 -6.34
N PRO A 25 10.83 4.70 -5.04
CA PRO A 25 11.90 3.85 -4.55
C PRO A 25 11.68 2.39 -4.96
N ASP A 26 12.65 1.79 -5.66
CA ASP A 26 12.60 0.40 -6.10
C ASP A 26 12.87 -0.60 -4.96
N ASP A 27 13.40 -0.13 -3.82
CA ASP A 27 13.71 -0.95 -2.65
C ASP A 27 12.46 -1.51 -1.93
N ARG A 28 11.26 -1.05 -2.32
CA ARG A 28 9.97 -1.49 -1.80
C ARG A 28 9.55 -2.87 -2.31
N ILE A 29 10.09 -3.32 -3.43
CA ILE A 29 9.80 -4.63 -4.02
C ILE A 29 10.87 -5.63 -3.58
N LEU A 30 10.45 -6.80 -3.09
CA LEU A 30 11.37 -7.85 -2.67
C LEU A 30 12.20 -8.34 -3.88
N PRO A 31 13.55 -8.27 -3.82
CA PRO A 31 14.41 -8.76 -4.88
C PRO A 31 14.24 -10.26 -5.16
N VAL A 32 14.37 -10.65 -6.43
CA VAL A 32 14.13 -12.03 -6.90
C VAL A 32 15.05 -13.05 -6.21
N ASP A 33 16.28 -12.65 -5.90
CA ASP A 33 17.31 -13.47 -5.24
C ASP A 33 17.01 -13.71 -3.74
N GLN A 34 16.16 -12.91 -3.12
CA GLN A 34 15.76 -13.09 -1.71
C GLN A 34 14.60 -14.10 -1.53
N TYR A 35 14.00 -14.60 -2.62
CA TYR A 35 12.95 -15.61 -2.53
C TYR A 35 13.49 -17.02 -2.31
N THR A 36 12.89 -17.72 -1.34
CA THR A 36 13.35 -19.05 -0.91
C THR A 36 12.79 -20.23 -1.69
N SER A 37 11.75 -20.06 -2.52
CA SER A 37 11.21 -21.13 -3.37
C SER A 37 11.19 -20.77 -4.86
N GLU A 38 11.24 -21.79 -5.72
CA GLU A 38 11.23 -21.61 -7.18
C GLU A 38 9.89 -21.06 -7.67
N LYS A 39 8.79 -21.48 -7.06
CA LYS A 39 7.45 -20.93 -7.31
C LYS A 39 7.44 -19.42 -7.10
N ALA A 40 7.97 -18.96 -5.97
CA ALA A 40 8.00 -17.53 -5.65
C ALA A 40 8.92 -16.74 -6.58
N ARG A 41 10.10 -17.29 -6.94
CA ARG A 41 11.00 -16.68 -7.93
C ARG A 41 10.35 -16.56 -9.30
N THR A 42 9.62 -17.58 -9.72
CA THR A 42 8.90 -17.60 -11.00
C THR A 42 7.82 -16.51 -11.02
N LEU A 43 7.00 -16.42 -9.98
CA LEU A 43 6.01 -15.36 -9.82
C LEU A 43 6.65 -13.97 -9.83
N ALA A 44 7.72 -13.77 -9.05
CA ALA A 44 8.42 -12.49 -8.95
C ALA A 44 9.00 -12.04 -10.30
N ARG A 45 9.61 -12.96 -11.06
CA ARG A 45 10.12 -12.66 -12.41
C ARG A 45 8.98 -12.35 -13.39
N LYS A 46 7.94 -13.19 -13.41
CA LYS A 46 6.79 -13.07 -14.32
C LYS A 46 6.04 -11.75 -14.11
N TYR A 47 5.82 -11.38 -12.85
CA TYR A 47 5.02 -10.20 -12.49
C TYR A 47 5.85 -8.98 -12.10
N ALA A 48 7.17 -8.97 -12.31
CA ALA A 48 8.03 -7.82 -12.00
C ALA A 48 7.49 -6.48 -12.54
N PRO A 49 7.01 -6.37 -13.80
CA PRO A 49 6.38 -5.14 -14.27
C PRO A 49 5.14 -4.74 -13.44
N ALA A 50 4.26 -5.69 -13.11
CA ALA A 50 3.06 -5.42 -12.32
C ALA A 50 3.38 -4.98 -10.88
N LEU A 51 4.45 -5.52 -10.27
CA LEU A 51 4.90 -5.09 -8.95
C LEU A 51 5.43 -3.64 -8.97
N ARG A 52 6.14 -3.26 -10.05
CA ARG A 52 6.59 -1.86 -10.27
C ARG A 52 5.42 -0.93 -10.51
N ASP A 53 4.46 -1.33 -11.36
CA ASP A 53 3.23 -0.56 -11.63
C ASP A 53 2.44 -0.33 -10.33
N LEU A 54 2.31 -1.36 -9.48
CA LEU A 54 1.67 -1.26 -8.17
C LEU A 54 2.40 -0.26 -7.25
N ASN A 55 3.73 -0.38 -7.14
CA ASN A 55 4.54 0.52 -6.32
C ASN A 55 4.42 1.98 -6.79
N ALA A 56 4.57 2.21 -8.10
CA ALA A 56 4.45 3.53 -8.70
C ALA A 56 3.04 4.11 -8.50
N GLY A 57 2.01 3.30 -8.72
CA GLY A 57 0.62 3.69 -8.50
C GLY A 57 0.36 4.13 -7.07
N ILE A 58 0.87 3.40 -6.06
CA ILE A 58 0.72 3.82 -4.66
C ILE A 58 1.51 5.10 -4.39
N TYR A 59 2.78 5.15 -4.80
CA TYR A 59 3.67 6.29 -4.57
C TYR A 59 3.11 7.62 -5.11
N HIS A 60 2.61 7.62 -6.34
CA HIS A 60 2.09 8.86 -6.95
C HIS A 60 0.63 9.12 -6.59
N CYS A 61 -0.22 8.10 -6.41
CA CYS A 61 -1.66 8.32 -6.27
C CYS A 61 -2.15 8.37 -4.83
N LEU A 62 -1.36 7.85 -3.88
CA LEU A 62 -1.72 7.76 -2.47
C LEU A 62 -0.58 8.31 -1.62
N PRO A 63 -0.26 9.62 -1.74
CA PRO A 63 0.92 10.22 -1.10
C PRO A 63 0.89 10.23 0.43
N TRP A 64 -0.23 9.85 1.06
CA TRP A 64 -0.35 9.63 2.51
C TRP A 64 -0.05 8.17 2.91
N LEU A 65 0.37 7.33 1.97
CA LEU A 65 0.77 5.95 2.22
C LEU A 65 2.25 5.78 1.97
N GLU A 66 2.92 5.16 2.92
CA GLU A 66 4.27 4.66 2.74
C GLU A 66 4.23 3.14 2.48
N VAL A 67 5.04 2.67 1.56
CA VAL A 67 5.34 1.25 1.41
C VAL A 67 6.73 1.03 2.00
N PRO A 68 6.88 0.23 3.08
CA PRO A 68 8.20 -0.04 3.64
C PRO A 68 9.09 -0.81 2.65
N LYS A 69 10.39 -0.85 2.93
CA LYS A 69 11.35 -1.65 2.16
C LYS A 69 10.89 -3.12 2.06
N GLU A 70 11.08 -3.72 0.89
CA GLU A 70 10.84 -5.15 0.59
C GLU A 70 9.44 -5.63 1.02
N SER A 71 8.43 -4.76 0.89
CA SER A 71 7.06 -5.00 1.36
C SER A 71 6.05 -5.28 0.26
N ILE A 72 6.51 -5.39 -0.99
CA ILE A 72 5.74 -5.85 -2.15
C ILE A 72 6.39 -7.13 -2.70
N GLY A 73 5.62 -8.21 -2.84
CA GLY A 73 6.16 -9.48 -3.35
C GLY A 73 5.29 -10.70 -3.08
N PHE A 74 5.83 -11.90 -3.35
CA PHE A 74 5.14 -13.19 -3.17
C PHE A 74 5.58 -13.92 -1.90
N PHE A 75 4.93 -13.62 -0.79
CA PHE A 75 5.30 -14.12 0.53
C PHE A 75 4.47 -15.34 0.93
N ARG A 76 5.01 -16.14 1.84
CA ARG A 76 4.27 -17.22 2.47
C ARG A 76 3.42 -16.66 3.63
N PRO A 77 2.10 -16.95 3.70
CA PRO A 77 1.29 -16.57 4.85
C PRO A 77 1.73 -17.35 6.09
N LYS A 78 2.17 -16.65 7.13
CA LYS A 78 2.75 -17.28 8.34
C LYS A 78 1.74 -18.09 9.17
N HIS A 79 0.45 -17.83 9.02
CA HIS A 79 -0.61 -18.44 9.83
C HIS A 79 -1.11 -19.79 9.29
N LEU A 80 -0.75 -20.19 8.07
CA LEU A 80 -1.14 -21.48 7.50
C LEU A 80 -0.23 -22.59 8.03
N VAL A 81 -0.83 -23.55 8.75
CA VAL A 81 -0.15 -24.70 9.35
C VAL A 81 -0.92 -25.98 8.97
N PRO A 82 -0.28 -27.03 8.42
CA PRO A 82 1.15 -27.11 8.11
C PRO A 82 1.56 -26.16 6.98
N SER A 83 2.81 -25.70 7.03
CA SER A 83 3.37 -24.78 6.03
C SER A 83 3.51 -25.49 4.68
N LYS A 84 2.71 -25.07 3.69
CA LYS A 84 2.90 -25.42 2.27
C LYS A 84 3.64 -24.30 1.54
N ASP A 85 4.00 -24.52 0.29
CA ASP A 85 4.55 -23.48 -0.59
C ASP A 85 3.45 -22.55 -1.14
N ASP A 86 2.59 -22.06 -0.24
CA ASP A 86 1.54 -21.09 -0.57
C ASP A 86 2.20 -19.71 -0.75
N ARG A 87 1.89 -19.03 -1.86
CA ARG A 87 2.47 -17.75 -2.29
C ARG A 87 1.38 -16.74 -2.50
N TYR A 88 1.34 -15.79 -1.56
CA TYR A 88 0.39 -14.71 -1.55
C TYR A 88 1.08 -13.46 -2.10
N LEU A 89 0.48 -12.83 -3.12
CA LEU A 89 0.90 -11.47 -3.48
C LEU A 89 0.59 -10.58 -2.28
N SER A 90 1.62 -10.01 -1.67
CA SER A 90 1.51 -9.25 -0.43
C SER A 90 1.93 -7.81 -0.66
N LEU A 91 1.21 -6.91 0.00
CA LEU A 91 1.50 -5.49 0.08
C LEU A 91 1.38 -5.08 1.55
N ARG A 92 2.41 -4.44 2.09
CA ARG A 92 2.34 -3.72 3.36
C ARG A 92 2.39 -2.22 3.12
N ILE A 93 1.45 -1.52 3.74
CA ILE A 93 1.38 -0.06 3.73
C ILE A 93 1.40 0.47 5.16
N TYR A 94 1.99 1.64 5.34
CA TYR A 94 1.85 2.47 6.52
C TYR A 94 1.02 3.70 6.16
N VAL A 95 -0.01 3.97 6.95
CA VAL A 95 -0.88 5.14 6.79
C VAL A 95 -0.22 6.32 7.50
N ASP A 96 0.43 7.17 6.72
CA ASP A 96 1.05 8.41 7.19
C ASP A 96 0.05 9.55 7.12
N GLN A 97 -0.93 9.49 8.02
CA GLN A 97 -1.95 10.52 8.17
C GLN A 97 -2.08 10.90 9.65
N GLU A 98 -2.29 12.19 9.90
CA GLU A 98 -2.68 12.66 11.22
C GLU A 98 -3.97 11.97 11.68
N THR A 99 -3.94 11.43 12.89
CA THR A 99 -5.06 10.70 13.44
C THR A 99 -6.18 11.67 13.83
N SER A 100 -7.37 11.50 13.25
CA SER A 100 -8.53 12.30 13.66
C SER A 100 -8.98 11.96 15.09
N PRO A 101 -9.57 12.92 15.84
CA PRO A 101 -10.09 12.65 17.18
C PRO A 101 -11.11 11.51 17.22
N GLN A 102 -11.95 11.41 16.18
CA GLN A 102 -12.95 10.35 16.06
C GLN A 102 -12.28 8.98 15.95
N PHE A 103 -11.24 8.85 15.11
CA PHE A 103 -10.50 7.60 14.98
C PHE A 103 -9.71 7.27 16.26
N ALA A 104 -9.08 8.28 16.88
CA ALA A 104 -8.34 8.11 18.14
C ALA A 104 -9.22 7.55 19.27
N SER A 105 -10.50 7.95 19.31
CA SER A 105 -11.46 7.53 20.34
C SER A 105 -11.94 6.08 20.21
N LEU A 106 -11.75 5.45 19.04
CA LEU A 106 -12.14 4.05 18.83
C LEU A 106 -11.26 3.12 19.66
N LYS A 107 -11.76 1.92 19.98
CA LYS A 107 -10.90 0.81 20.44
C LYS A 107 -10.19 0.15 19.25
N MET A 108 -9.21 -0.70 19.54
CA MET A 108 -8.41 -1.39 18.52
C MET A 108 -9.28 -2.10 17.46
N ASP A 109 -10.33 -2.82 17.85
CA ASP A 109 -11.22 -3.49 16.90
C ASP A 109 -11.95 -2.50 15.96
N GLY A 110 -12.37 -1.35 16.50
CA GLY A 110 -12.99 -0.29 15.70
C GLY A 110 -12.00 0.36 14.74
N ARG A 111 -10.77 0.60 15.18
CA ARG A 111 -9.69 1.11 14.32
C ARG A 111 -9.33 0.10 13.23
N ALA A 112 -9.22 -1.18 13.56
CA ALA A 112 -8.99 -2.27 12.63
C ALA A 112 -10.10 -2.35 11.57
N ALA A 113 -11.38 -2.25 11.98
CA ALA A 113 -12.50 -2.25 11.05
C ALA A 113 -12.50 -1.03 10.12
N ALA A 114 -12.15 0.15 10.62
CA ALA A 114 -12.00 1.36 9.81
C ALA A 114 -10.85 1.24 8.80
N MET A 115 -9.67 0.78 9.25
CA MET A 115 -8.50 0.58 8.39
C MET A 115 -8.75 -0.50 7.33
N PHE A 116 -9.45 -1.58 7.69
CA PHE A 116 -9.89 -2.59 6.74
C PHE A 116 -10.79 -1.98 5.66
N SER A 117 -11.87 -1.32 6.08
CA SER A 117 -12.89 -0.77 5.20
C SER A 117 -12.31 0.25 4.21
N ARG A 118 -11.40 1.08 4.72
CA ARG A 118 -10.74 2.14 3.95
C ARG A 118 -9.73 1.61 2.94
N TYR A 119 -8.87 0.67 3.32
CA TYR A 119 -7.68 0.36 2.52
C TYR A 119 -7.69 -1.00 1.85
N VAL A 120 -8.27 -2.04 2.45
CA VAL A 120 -8.11 -3.43 1.95
C VAL A 120 -8.75 -3.59 0.58
N GLY A 121 -10.00 -3.16 0.43
CA GLY A 121 -10.73 -3.26 -0.82
C GLY A 121 -10.02 -2.54 -1.98
N PRO A 122 -9.68 -1.25 -1.83
CA PRO A 122 -8.91 -0.51 -2.83
C PRO A 122 -7.53 -1.12 -3.12
N MET A 123 -6.79 -1.59 -2.11
CA MET A 123 -5.47 -2.19 -2.32
C MET A 123 -5.56 -3.50 -3.10
N LEU A 124 -6.54 -4.36 -2.81
CA LEU A 124 -6.76 -5.57 -3.59
C LEU A 124 -7.03 -5.24 -5.07
N ARG A 125 -7.87 -4.24 -5.37
CA ARG A 125 -8.12 -3.82 -6.76
C ARG A 125 -6.85 -3.34 -7.47
N ARG A 126 -5.95 -2.65 -6.76
CA ARG A 126 -4.65 -2.23 -7.30
C ARG A 126 -3.72 -3.43 -7.54
N MET A 127 -3.66 -4.35 -6.59
CA MET A 127 -2.87 -5.58 -6.68
C MET A 127 -3.36 -6.50 -7.80
N THR A 128 -4.62 -6.40 -8.22
CA THR A 128 -5.23 -7.22 -9.27
C THR A 128 -5.48 -6.46 -10.57
N GLN A 129 -4.76 -5.36 -10.84
CA GLN A 129 -4.93 -4.61 -12.09
C GLN A 129 -4.66 -5.45 -13.35
N ARG A 130 -3.77 -6.44 -13.23
CA ARG A 130 -3.57 -7.47 -14.24
C ARG A 130 -4.40 -8.70 -13.88
N ALA A 131 -5.38 -9.04 -14.73
CA ALA A 131 -6.31 -10.14 -14.47
C ALA A 131 -5.58 -11.48 -14.26
N GLU A 132 -4.41 -11.64 -14.88
CA GLU A 132 -3.55 -12.81 -14.76
C GLU A 132 -3.12 -13.08 -13.32
N LEU A 133 -3.01 -12.06 -12.45
CA LEU A 133 -2.67 -12.28 -11.03
C LEU A 133 -3.76 -13.03 -10.26
N VAL A 134 -5.01 -12.94 -10.73
CA VAL A 134 -6.17 -13.60 -10.11
C VAL A 134 -6.44 -14.96 -10.76
N THR A 135 -6.03 -15.16 -12.01
CA THR A 135 -6.24 -16.43 -12.73
C THR A 135 -5.06 -17.38 -12.66
N ASP A 136 -3.85 -16.90 -12.36
CA ASP A 136 -2.65 -17.74 -12.24
C ASP A 136 -2.76 -18.68 -11.02
N SER A 137 -2.71 -19.98 -11.28
CA SER A 137 -2.78 -21.03 -10.27
C SER A 137 -1.57 -21.07 -9.34
N LEU A 138 -0.46 -20.42 -9.69
CA LEU A 138 0.70 -20.28 -8.82
C LEU A 138 0.49 -19.21 -7.73
N VAL A 139 -0.48 -18.30 -7.91
CA VAL A 139 -0.86 -17.35 -6.86
C VAL A 139 -1.91 -18.03 -5.98
N ASP A 140 -1.64 -18.19 -4.68
CA ASP A 140 -2.57 -18.87 -3.77
C ASP A 140 -3.53 -17.90 -3.07
N GLY A 141 -3.15 -16.63 -3.00
CA GLY A 141 -3.96 -15.59 -2.37
C GLY A 141 -3.29 -14.22 -2.38
N PHE A 142 -3.86 -13.33 -1.58
CA PHE A 142 -3.42 -11.95 -1.46
C PHE A 142 -3.35 -11.55 0.01
N THR A 143 -2.33 -10.77 0.34
CA THR A 143 -2.15 -10.20 1.68
C THR A 143 -2.13 -8.68 1.59
N VAL A 144 -2.97 -8.01 2.37
CA VAL A 144 -2.84 -6.57 2.62
C VAL A 144 -2.53 -6.38 4.10
N ILE A 145 -1.38 -5.78 4.39
CA ILE A 145 -0.98 -5.40 5.75
C ILE A 145 -1.09 -3.89 5.85
N VAL A 146 -1.87 -3.42 6.82
CA VAL A 146 -2.09 -1.99 7.05
C VAL A 146 -1.56 -1.66 8.44
N ASP A 147 -0.56 -0.79 8.48
CA ASP A 147 -0.02 -0.21 9.71
C ASP A 147 -0.51 1.23 9.87
N TRP A 148 -0.75 1.65 11.11
CA TRP A 148 -1.03 3.05 11.45
C TRP A 148 -0.45 3.40 12.82
N LEU A 149 -0.31 4.69 13.10
CA LEU A 149 0.17 5.18 14.38
C LEU A 149 -0.83 4.85 15.50
N LYS A 150 -0.38 4.20 16.58
CA LYS A 150 -1.18 3.97 17.78
C LYS A 150 -1.58 5.32 18.38
N PRO A 151 -2.87 5.61 18.61
CA PRO A 151 -3.32 6.94 19.06
C PRO A 151 -2.70 7.42 20.38
N THR A 152 -2.21 6.50 21.23
CA THR A 152 -1.54 6.82 22.49
C THR A 152 -0.04 7.13 22.33
N SER A 153 0.49 7.14 21.11
CA SER A 153 1.89 7.46 20.85
C SER A 153 2.17 8.93 21.16
N GLN A 154 3.22 9.20 21.94
CA GLN A 154 3.59 10.57 22.30
C GLN A 154 4.57 11.16 21.27
N PRO A 155 4.41 12.44 20.89
CA PRO A 155 5.40 13.13 20.06
C PRO A 155 6.80 13.06 20.68
N GLY A 156 7.82 12.80 19.87
CA GLY A 156 9.22 12.70 20.32
C GLY A 156 9.62 11.36 20.95
N THR A 157 8.69 10.40 21.06
CA THR A 157 9.00 9.01 21.46
C THR A 157 9.02 8.09 20.24
N GLN A 158 9.54 6.87 20.40
CA GLN A 158 9.49 5.86 19.33
C GLN A 158 8.02 5.61 18.94
N PRO A 159 7.62 5.82 17.67
CA PRO A 159 6.25 5.61 17.24
C PRO A 159 5.83 4.15 17.42
N VAL A 160 4.72 3.93 18.13
CA VAL A 160 4.12 2.59 18.26
C VAL A 160 3.09 2.43 17.15
N ARG A 161 3.14 1.31 16.43
CA ARG A 161 2.25 1.06 15.30
C ARG A 161 1.28 -0.07 15.63
N GLU A 162 0.02 0.16 15.32
CA GLU A 162 -0.98 -0.91 15.27
C GLU A 162 -1.04 -1.44 13.84
N THR A 163 -1.35 -2.72 13.70
CA THR A 163 -1.34 -3.42 12.42
C THR A 163 -2.55 -4.35 12.31
N ILE A 164 -3.13 -4.41 11.10
CA ILE A 164 -3.88 -5.58 10.64
C ILE A 164 -3.15 -6.26 9.49
N ALA A 165 -3.05 -7.58 9.53
CA ALA A 165 -2.63 -8.41 8.41
C ALA A 165 -3.84 -9.20 7.90
N VAL A 166 -4.27 -8.87 6.68
CA VAL A 166 -5.45 -9.45 6.04
C VAL A 166 -5.00 -10.44 4.99
N PHE A 167 -5.40 -11.70 5.14
CA PHE A 167 -5.11 -12.78 4.20
C PHE A 167 -6.41 -13.26 3.57
N ALA A 168 -6.49 -13.22 2.24
CA ALA A 168 -7.62 -13.75 1.49
C ALA A 168 -7.12 -14.71 0.41
N ASP A 169 -7.76 -15.87 0.30
CA ASP A 169 -7.45 -16.83 -0.76
C ASP A 169 -7.81 -16.27 -2.16
N ARG A 170 -7.18 -16.82 -3.20
CA ARG A 170 -7.40 -16.37 -4.58
C ARG A 170 -8.88 -16.43 -5.01
N PRO A 171 -9.66 -17.50 -4.73
CA PRO A 171 -11.09 -17.52 -5.06
C PRO A 171 -11.91 -16.41 -4.41
N THR A 172 -11.64 -16.09 -3.14
CA THR A 172 -12.32 -15.02 -2.41
C THR A 172 -12.01 -13.67 -3.03
N VAL A 173 -10.73 -13.40 -3.33
CA VAL A 173 -10.34 -12.16 -4.01
C VAL A 173 -10.94 -12.08 -5.40
N ALA A 174 -10.92 -13.17 -6.18
CA ALA A 174 -11.53 -13.21 -7.51
C ALA A 174 -13.02 -12.84 -7.46
N ALA A 175 -13.77 -13.40 -6.51
CA ALA A 175 -15.18 -13.11 -6.34
C ALA A 175 -15.44 -11.65 -5.90
N TYR A 176 -14.58 -11.08 -5.05
CA TYR A 176 -14.66 -9.68 -4.65
C TYR A 176 -14.36 -8.72 -5.82
N ILE A 177 -13.31 -8.98 -6.59
CA ILE A 177 -12.93 -8.17 -7.76
C ILE A 177 -14.02 -8.22 -8.83
N ALA A 178 -14.61 -9.39 -9.07
CA ALA A 178 -15.74 -9.57 -9.98
C ALA A 178 -17.07 -8.96 -9.46
N GLY A 179 -17.09 -8.43 -8.22
CA GLY A 179 -18.27 -7.82 -7.61
C GLY A 179 -19.31 -8.80 -7.06
N GLY A 180 -19.03 -10.10 -7.09
CA GLY A 180 -19.88 -11.15 -6.52
C GLY A 180 -19.77 -11.26 -4.99
N VAL A 181 -18.76 -10.64 -4.39
CA VAL A 181 -18.58 -10.50 -2.93
C VAL A 181 -18.46 -9.01 -2.60
N LYS A 182 -19.20 -8.54 -1.59
CA LYS A 182 -19.09 -7.16 -1.08
C LYS A 182 -17.99 -7.05 -0.04
N LEU A 183 -17.54 -5.83 0.29
CA LEU A 183 -16.42 -5.67 1.23
C LEU A 183 -16.71 -6.26 2.62
N ARG A 184 -17.97 -6.18 3.08
CA ARG A 184 -18.43 -6.83 4.32
C ARG A 184 -18.16 -8.34 4.31
N ASP A 185 -18.54 -9.00 3.23
CA ASP A 185 -18.41 -10.45 3.11
C ASP A 185 -16.95 -10.86 2.86
N LEU A 186 -16.14 -9.99 2.23
CA LEU A 186 -14.69 -10.15 2.18
C LEU A 186 -14.09 -10.16 3.60
N GLY A 187 -14.49 -9.22 4.46
CA GLY A 187 -14.04 -9.17 5.85
C GLY A 187 -14.40 -10.41 6.66
N ALA A 188 -15.55 -11.02 6.38
CA ALA A 188 -15.97 -12.27 7.02
C ALA A 188 -15.20 -13.51 6.51
N ARG A 189 -14.78 -13.51 5.24
CA ARG A 189 -14.07 -14.64 4.60
C ARG A 189 -12.56 -14.59 4.80
N ALA A 190 -11.99 -13.39 4.89
CA ALA A 190 -10.57 -13.21 5.10
C ALA A 190 -10.13 -13.66 6.50
N SER A 191 -8.90 -14.14 6.61
CA SER A 191 -8.21 -14.31 7.89
C SER A 191 -7.53 -12.99 8.24
N VAL A 192 -8.03 -12.29 9.25
CA VAL A 192 -7.48 -11.00 9.70
C VAL A 192 -6.80 -11.18 11.04
N PHE A 193 -5.55 -10.76 11.16
CA PHE A 193 -4.78 -10.80 12.41
C PHE A 193 -4.39 -9.41 12.86
N GLY A 194 -4.49 -9.15 14.17
CA GLY A 194 -4.16 -7.87 14.77
C GLY A 194 -2.84 -7.89 15.54
N PHE A 195 -2.16 -6.74 15.58
CA PHE A 195 -1.04 -6.46 16.46
C PHE A 195 -1.19 -5.02 16.97
N ASP A 196 -1.09 -4.79 18.28
CA ASP A 196 -1.31 -3.47 18.90
C ASP A 196 -0.03 -2.65 19.10
N GLY A 197 1.07 -3.10 18.50
CA GLY A 197 2.41 -2.54 18.67
C GLY A 197 3.26 -3.26 19.73
N GLU A 198 2.64 -4.08 20.57
CA GLU A 198 3.30 -4.77 21.69
C GLU A 198 2.99 -6.28 21.68
N THR A 199 1.73 -6.65 21.46
CA THR A 199 1.22 -8.01 21.57
C THR A 199 0.43 -8.45 20.32
N PRO A 200 0.58 -9.72 19.90
CA PRO A 200 -0.29 -10.29 18.87
C PRO A 200 -1.68 -10.51 19.45
N LEU A 201 -2.71 -9.96 18.79
CA LEU A 201 -4.11 -10.04 19.23
C LEU A 201 -4.82 -11.30 18.72
N GLY A 202 -4.14 -12.11 17.89
CA GLY A 202 -4.74 -13.25 17.23
C GLY A 202 -5.68 -12.84 16.10
N ARG A 203 -6.67 -13.70 15.80
CA ARG A 203 -7.62 -13.48 14.70
C ARG A 203 -8.68 -12.48 15.13
N LEU A 204 -8.89 -11.44 14.32
CA LEU A 204 -9.93 -10.43 14.52
C LEU A 204 -11.16 -10.74 13.67
N SER A 205 -12.34 -10.41 14.21
CA SER A 205 -13.59 -10.39 13.45
C SER A 205 -13.86 -8.98 12.95
N ILE A 206 -13.87 -8.78 11.63
CA ILE A 206 -13.99 -7.45 11.03
C ILE A 206 -15.42 -7.17 10.57
N GLN A 207 -16.02 -6.11 11.13
CA GLN A 207 -17.26 -5.52 10.62
C GLN A 207 -16.92 -4.45 9.57
N ALA A 208 -16.79 -4.85 8.30
CA ALA A 208 -16.43 -3.93 7.22
C ALA A 208 -17.64 -3.26 6.56
N TRP A 209 -17.43 -2.04 6.06
CA TRP A 209 -18.39 -1.24 5.27
C TRP A 209 -17.71 -0.65 4.03
N GLU A 210 -18.50 -0.31 3.02
CA GLU A 210 -17.93 0.40 1.85
C GLU A 210 -17.50 1.82 2.27
N ASP A 211 -16.26 2.16 1.97
CA ASP A 211 -15.63 3.44 2.30
C ASP A 211 -14.97 3.99 1.02
N ASP A 212 -15.24 5.25 0.70
CA ASP A 212 -14.74 5.91 -0.51
C ASP A 212 -13.53 6.81 -0.27
N PHE A 213 -12.97 6.82 0.95
CA PHE A 213 -11.87 7.70 1.35
C PHE A 213 -10.70 7.65 0.38
N VAL A 214 -10.27 6.46 -0.06
CA VAL A 214 -9.13 6.32 -0.99
C VAL A 214 -9.41 7.00 -2.35
N LYS A 215 -10.68 7.17 -2.72
CA LYS A 215 -11.10 7.86 -3.96
C LYS A 215 -11.28 9.36 -3.76
N THR A 216 -11.70 9.79 -2.57
CA THR A 216 -12.14 11.16 -2.30
C THR A 216 -11.11 12.01 -1.55
N PHE A 217 -10.24 11.39 -0.76
CA PHE A 217 -9.22 12.08 0.01
C PHE A 217 -8.11 12.63 -0.89
N GLN A 218 -7.71 13.88 -0.62
CA GLN A 218 -6.61 14.54 -1.30
C GLN A 218 -5.77 15.30 -0.26
N ILE A 219 -4.45 15.18 -0.35
CA ILE A 219 -3.54 16.02 0.43
C ILE A 219 -3.59 17.43 -0.14
N ALA A 220 -3.81 18.42 0.72
CA ALA A 220 -3.80 19.82 0.34
C ALA A 220 -2.49 20.19 -0.38
N ASN A 221 -2.60 20.86 -1.52
CA ASN A 221 -1.47 21.29 -2.35
C ASN A 221 -0.63 20.18 -3.00
N TYR A 222 -1.03 18.90 -2.88
CA TYR A 222 -0.39 17.84 -3.65
C TYR A 222 -0.69 18.02 -5.14
N ARG A 223 0.36 17.98 -5.97
CA ARG A 223 0.24 18.02 -7.43
C ARG A 223 0.73 16.71 -7.98
N LEU A 224 -0.16 16.02 -8.69
CA LEU A 224 0.22 14.85 -9.45
C LEU A 224 1.30 15.23 -10.46
N GLU A 225 2.25 14.33 -10.61
CA GLU A 225 3.30 14.48 -11.59
C GLU A 225 2.72 14.46 -13.01
N PRO A 226 3.22 15.32 -13.93
CA PRO A 226 2.77 15.33 -15.31
C PRO A 226 2.85 13.94 -15.97
N GLY A 227 1.76 13.49 -16.58
CA GLY A 227 1.69 12.18 -17.25
C GLY A 227 1.26 11.02 -16.35
N VAL A 228 1.22 11.21 -15.03
CA VAL A 228 0.67 10.21 -14.11
C VAL A 228 -0.87 10.29 -14.11
N THR A 229 -1.52 9.13 -14.22
CA THR A 229 -2.97 9.01 -14.08
C THR A 229 -3.31 8.09 -12.91
N CYS A 230 -4.10 8.60 -11.98
CA CYS A 230 -4.59 7.82 -10.85
C CYS A 230 -5.93 7.16 -11.17
N ARG A 231 -6.01 5.87 -10.89
CA ARG A 231 -7.18 5.02 -11.08
C ARG A 231 -7.61 4.44 -9.74
#